data_AF-A0A419SF47-F1
#
_entry.id   AF-A0A419SF47-F1
#
_cell.length_a   1.000
_cell.length_b   1.000
_cell.length_c   1.000
_cell.angle_alpha   90.00
_cell.angle_beta   90.00
_cell.angle_gamma   90.00
#
_symmetry.space_group_name_H-M   'P 1'
#
loop_
_entity.id
_entity.type
_entity.pdbx_description
1 polymer ?
#
loop_
_entity_poly.entity_id
_entity_poly.type
_entity_poly.pdbx_seq_one_letter_code
_entity_poly.pdbx_strand_id
1 'polypeptide(L)'
;MKKRFSYLLSLSLLASSLLSVNAAQATGVQVQINGQVQQFDQPAIIYNDFTMVPLRGIFEALGADVKWDDSARRITATKDTTEVRLDLGSKTGFVNSKPVPLDVEARIVEGRTMVPLRFISEAFGSEVKWDNKTKTVLITTNQPALQQVDKDKDESTSSDQGEATVGEGLTYEQAIKLAFEHSKDLKSAKIDIEKADKSLEGASDAIDFIPAAGGNQAASSAFTGWNKAQTAYFMAKKQYEIKEETLEFDVKSAYNEILVRQEAKKVAQVSLENAQLKKQVIDVKKDNGMASSFEATQANFALEEAKANLDAATKGLADTYAKFNRLIGKNANEQVVLASKPNFEKLGNVDLDTTVSQVVTGSSAVWLAEQNVHLATLDVKYFTFSGTTNDKIAYEQTQLEKDQAQVSAASTKEQIESAVRSIYYNIHQLEQQHDALKSNLEKAQEALKLVQVRYDAGMATAEDMFEAKLATEQLQQQMLGLVTQHDTLKLALKKPWVAGTSR
;
A
#
# COMPACT_ATOMS: atom_id res chain seq x y z
N MET A 1 -48.85 16.11 -56.24
CA MET A 1 -48.58 16.68 -57.58
C MET A 1 -48.49 18.20 -57.43
N LYS A 2 -47.57 19.00 -57.96
CA LYS A 2 -46.29 18.88 -58.68
C LYS A 2 -45.64 20.28 -58.59
N LYS A 3 -44.41 20.34 -58.06
CA LYS A 3 -43.20 20.94 -58.65
C LYS A 3 -43.20 22.39 -59.17
N ARG A 4 -42.28 23.19 -58.61
CA ARG A 4 -41.35 24.10 -59.34
C ARG A 4 -39.95 23.91 -58.71
N PHE A 5 -39.05 23.13 -59.35
CA PHE A 5 -37.86 23.59 -60.11
C PHE A 5 -36.91 24.44 -59.23
N SER A 6 -35.79 24.00 -58.66
CA SER A 6 -34.65 23.14 -59.09
C SER A 6 -33.85 23.69 -60.27
N TYR A 7 -32.77 24.43 -60.00
CA TYR A 7 -31.36 24.09 -60.29
C TYR A 7 -30.49 25.34 -60.17
N LEU A 8 -29.46 25.29 -59.33
CA LEU A 8 -28.06 25.47 -59.76
C LEU A 8 -27.14 25.03 -58.61
N LEU A 9 -26.47 23.91 -58.86
CA LEU A 9 -25.46 23.23 -58.06
C LEU A 9 -24.16 23.32 -58.88
N SER A 10 -23.08 23.86 -58.33
CA SER A 10 -21.67 23.42 -58.49
C SER A 10 -20.66 24.50 -58.08
N LEU A 11 -19.48 24.02 -57.64
CA LEU A 11 -18.27 24.69 -57.12
C LEU A 11 -18.38 25.17 -55.66
N SER A 12 -17.98 24.42 -54.62
CA SER A 12 -16.75 23.64 -54.34
C SER A 12 -15.45 24.46 -54.31
N LEU A 13 -14.86 24.51 -53.11
CA LEU A 13 -13.45 24.75 -52.77
C LEU A 13 -12.87 26.16 -52.99
N LEU A 14 -12.57 26.85 -51.88
CA LEU A 14 -11.33 27.60 -51.58
C LEU A 14 -11.53 28.35 -50.25
N ALA A 15 -10.63 28.47 -49.29
CA ALA A 15 -9.48 27.70 -48.83
C ALA A 15 -9.20 28.26 -47.42
N SER A 16 -9.30 27.42 -46.40
CA SER A 16 -8.77 27.69 -45.07
C SER A 16 -7.24 27.60 -45.14
N SER A 17 -6.54 28.68 -44.78
CA SER A 17 -5.08 28.65 -44.55
C SER A 17 -4.78 28.97 -43.09
N LEU A 18 -4.93 27.95 -42.25
CA LEU A 18 -4.18 27.89 -40.99
C LEU A 18 -2.76 27.46 -41.34
N LEU A 19 -1.80 28.31 -40.96
CA LEU A 19 -0.37 28.01 -41.02
C LEU A 19 -0.13 26.71 -40.24
N SER A 20 0.24 25.66 -40.98
CA SER A 20 0.71 24.41 -40.41
C SER A 20 2.19 24.59 -40.04
N VAL A 21 2.48 24.63 -38.74
CA VAL A 21 3.85 24.40 -38.28
C VAL A 21 4.09 22.90 -38.42
N ASN A 22 4.86 22.50 -39.43
CA ASN A 22 5.35 21.14 -39.56
C ASN A 22 6.30 20.84 -38.38
N ALA A 23 5.78 20.21 -37.33
CA ALA A 23 6.61 19.43 -36.42
C ALA A 23 7.05 18.18 -37.18
N ALA A 24 8.31 18.17 -37.63
CA ALA A 24 8.95 16.98 -38.17
C ALA A 24 8.84 15.85 -37.14
N GLN A 25 8.03 14.83 -37.43
CA GLN A 25 7.94 13.64 -36.60
C GLN A 25 9.23 12.83 -36.76
N ALA A 26 10.06 12.83 -35.72
CA ALA A 26 11.14 11.87 -35.59
C ALA A 26 10.53 10.49 -35.31
N THR A 27 10.62 9.56 -36.26
CA THR A 27 10.07 8.19 -36.17
C THR A 27 11.00 7.25 -35.40
N GLY A 28 11.34 7.60 -34.16
CA GLY A 28 12.20 6.80 -33.30
C GLY A 28 11.80 6.92 -31.84
N VAL A 29 12.06 5.87 -31.05
CA VAL A 29 11.88 5.93 -29.60
C VAL A 29 12.93 6.87 -29.02
N GLN A 30 12.49 7.98 -28.42
CA GLN A 30 13.38 8.94 -27.77
C GLN A 30 13.74 8.47 -26.36
N VAL A 31 14.96 8.74 -25.89
CA VAL A 31 15.36 8.47 -24.50
C VAL A 31 15.74 9.79 -23.85
N GLN A 32 15.21 10.07 -22.67
CA GLN A 32 15.53 11.22 -21.83
C GLN A 32 16.11 10.71 -20.51
N ILE A 33 17.25 11.25 -20.10
CA ILE A 33 17.88 10.95 -18.81
C ILE A 33 17.95 12.26 -18.02
N ASN A 34 17.33 12.31 -16.84
CA ASN A 34 17.24 13.51 -15.98
C ASN A 34 16.70 14.75 -16.72
N GLY A 35 15.70 14.55 -17.59
CA GLY A 35 15.09 15.60 -18.41
C GLY A 35 15.92 16.04 -19.63
N GLN A 36 17.09 15.45 -19.86
CA GLN A 36 17.93 15.71 -21.04
C GLN A 36 17.74 14.62 -22.09
N VAL A 37 17.35 15.01 -23.31
CA VAL A 37 17.23 14.10 -24.46
C VAL A 37 18.61 13.54 -24.82
N GLN A 38 18.72 12.22 -24.81
CA GLN A 38 19.91 11.49 -25.22
C GLN A 38 19.81 11.10 -26.69
N GLN A 39 20.89 11.31 -27.42
CA GLN A 39 21.06 10.87 -28.81
C GLN A 39 22.08 9.73 -28.80
N PHE A 40 21.67 8.56 -29.26
CA PHE A 40 22.53 7.39 -29.38
C PHE A 40 22.81 7.11 -30.86
N ASP A 41 23.98 6.56 -31.14
CA ASP A 41 24.37 6.11 -32.48
C ASP A 41 23.49 4.97 -33.00
N GLN A 42 23.00 4.12 -32.09
CA GLN A 42 21.90 3.18 -32.33
C GLN A 42 20.65 3.61 -31.53
N PRO A 43 19.55 4.00 -32.19
CA PRO A 43 18.33 4.38 -31.50
C PRO A 43 17.69 3.17 -30.79
N ALA A 44 16.88 3.46 -29.78
CA ALA A 44 16.04 2.46 -29.13
C ALA A 44 15.03 1.87 -30.13
N ILE A 45 14.82 0.56 -30.06
CA ILE A 45 13.93 -0.18 -30.96
C ILE A 45 12.87 -0.95 -30.17
N ILE A 46 11.79 -1.33 -30.81
CA ILE A 46 10.82 -2.28 -30.24
C ILE A 46 11.12 -3.66 -30.84
N TYR A 47 11.36 -4.66 -29.99
CA TYR A 47 11.62 -6.03 -30.38
C TYR A 47 10.81 -6.98 -29.50
N ASN A 48 9.96 -7.83 -30.11
CA ASN A 48 9.02 -8.71 -29.41
C ASN A 48 8.21 -7.98 -28.32
N ASP A 49 7.66 -6.82 -28.66
CA ASP A 49 6.91 -5.94 -27.74
C ASP A 49 7.72 -5.31 -26.58
N PHE A 50 9.04 -5.55 -26.52
CA PHE A 50 9.93 -4.91 -25.56
C PHE A 50 10.70 -3.74 -26.18
N THR A 51 10.79 -2.63 -25.45
CA THR A 51 11.69 -1.53 -25.81
C THR A 51 13.12 -1.93 -25.48
N MET A 52 13.92 -2.08 -26.53
CA MET A 52 15.34 -2.40 -26.46
C MET A 52 16.16 -1.13 -26.61
N VAL A 53 17.13 -0.96 -25.72
CA VAL A 53 17.95 0.25 -25.63
C VAL A 53 19.45 -0.08 -25.66
N PRO A 54 20.31 0.82 -26.19
CA PRO A 54 21.74 0.61 -26.21
C PRO A 54 22.28 0.66 -24.78
N LEU A 55 22.75 -0.49 -24.25
CA LEU A 55 23.19 -0.60 -22.86
C LEU A 55 24.31 0.38 -22.54
N ARG A 56 25.35 0.40 -23.37
CA ARG A 56 26.54 1.22 -23.15
C ARG A 56 26.20 2.70 -23.08
N GLY A 57 25.47 3.21 -24.08
CA GLY A 57 25.12 4.63 -24.15
C GLY A 57 24.32 5.10 -22.93
N ILE A 58 23.40 4.26 -22.45
CA ILE A 58 22.64 4.60 -21.24
C ILE A 58 23.52 4.53 -19.99
N PHE A 59 24.34 3.48 -19.85
CA PHE A 59 25.17 3.29 -18.66
C PHE A 59 26.25 4.39 -18.55
N GLU A 60 26.86 4.77 -19.66
CA GLU A 60 27.81 5.90 -19.71
C GLU A 60 27.10 7.24 -19.41
N ALA A 61 25.91 7.46 -19.95
CA ALA A 61 25.11 8.65 -19.64
C ALA A 61 24.65 8.70 -18.17
N LEU A 62 24.58 7.54 -17.51
CA LEU A 62 24.34 7.41 -16.07
C LEU A 62 25.63 7.49 -15.23
N GLY A 63 26.79 7.66 -15.86
CA GLY A 63 28.09 7.82 -15.19
C GLY A 63 28.82 6.51 -14.86
N ALA A 64 28.45 5.39 -15.48
CA ALA A 64 29.14 4.11 -15.30
C ALA A 64 30.29 3.92 -16.32
N ASP A 65 31.38 3.28 -15.89
CA ASP A 65 32.44 2.79 -16.77
C ASP A 65 32.03 1.44 -17.35
N VAL A 66 32.04 1.28 -18.68
CA VAL A 66 31.54 0.09 -19.37
C VAL A 66 32.67 -0.61 -20.15
N LYS A 67 32.99 -1.84 -19.76
CA LYS A 67 34.00 -2.70 -20.38
C LYS A 67 33.35 -3.85 -21.16
N TRP A 68 33.92 -4.16 -22.32
CA TRP A 68 33.57 -5.32 -23.14
C TRP A 68 34.72 -6.33 -23.12
N ASP A 69 34.39 -7.58 -22.79
CA ASP A 69 35.27 -8.73 -22.97
C ASP A 69 34.79 -9.53 -24.18
N ASP A 70 35.59 -9.47 -25.25
CA ASP A 70 35.27 -10.14 -26.52
C ASP A 70 35.38 -11.65 -26.43
N SER A 71 36.34 -12.15 -25.64
CA SER A 71 36.60 -13.59 -25.49
C SER A 71 35.47 -14.29 -24.72
N ALA A 72 34.89 -13.61 -23.72
CA ALA A 72 33.77 -14.09 -22.93
C ALA A 72 32.40 -13.62 -23.45
N ARG A 73 32.37 -12.78 -24.49
CA ARG A 73 31.18 -12.07 -25.01
C ARG A 73 30.35 -11.43 -23.89
N ARG A 74 31.03 -10.68 -23.02
CA ARG A 74 30.51 -10.18 -21.74
C ARG A 74 30.69 -8.67 -21.61
N ILE A 75 29.64 -8.00 -21.14
CA ILE A 75 29.70 -6.61 -20.69
C ILE A 75 29.84 -6.58 -19.17
N THR A 76 30.75 -5.75 -18.67
CA THR A 76 30.83 -5.39 -17.25
C THR A 76 30.77 -3.88 -17.14
N ALA A 77 29.83 -3.36 -16.35
CA ALA A 77 29.70 -1.95 -16.07
C ALA A 77 29.81 -1.67 -14.59
N THR A 78 30.57 -0.66 -14.22
CA THR A 78 30.85 -0.32 -12.82
C THR A 78 30.54 1.15 -12.57
N LYS A 79 29.74 1.42 -11.53
CA LYS A 79 29.47 2.77 -11.03
C LYS A 79 29.47 2.73 -9.50
N ASP A 80 30.29 3.56 -8.88
CA ASP A 80 30.47 3.60 -7.42
C ASP A 80 30.77 2.20 -6.84
N THR A 81 29.85 1.63 -6.06
CA THR A 81 29.95 0.27 -5.49
C THR A 81 29.15 -0.78 -6.25
N THR A 82 28.48 -0.40 -7.34
CA THR A 82 27.59 -1.26 -8.12
C THR A 82 28.29 -1.81 -9.36
N GLU A 83 28.36 -3.14 -9.45
CA GLU A 83 28.83 -3.87 -10.63
C GLU A 83 27.66 -4.55 -11.34
N VAL A 84 27.57 -4.34 -12.65
CA VAL A 84 26.57 -4.96 -13.53
C VAL A 84 27.30 -5.82 -14.55
N ARG A 85 26.97 -7.11 -14.61
CA ARG A 85 27.55 -8.07 -15.56
C ARG A 85 26.47 -8.67 -16.44
N LEU A 86 26.70 -8.69 -17.75
CA LEU A 86 25.75 -9.23 -18.72
C LEU A 86 26.47 -10.02 -19.81
N ASP A 87 26.04 -11.26 -20.01
CA ASP A 87 26.57 -12.16 -21.04
C ASP A 87 25.66 -12.09 -22.27
N LEU A 88 26.23 -11.98 -23.47
CA LEU A 88 25.45 -11.85 -24.70
C LEU A 88 24.64 -13.13 -24.99
N GLY A 89 23.38 -12.99 -25.39
CA GLY A 89 22.45 -14.11 -25.58
C GLY A 89 21.87 -14.67 -24.28
N SER A 90 22.25 -14.13 -23.12
CA SER A 90 21.68 -14.51 -21.83
C SER A 90 20.34 -13.81 -21.60
N LYS A 91 19.39 -14.55 -20.99
CA LYS A 91 18.18 -13.99 -20.36
C LYS A 91 18.39 -13.65 -18.88
N THR A 92 19.64 -13.60 -18.43
CA THR A 92 19.99 -13.29 -17.05
C THR A 92 21.25 -12.42 -17.02
N GLY A 93 21.10 -11.22 -16.45
CA GLY A 93 22.21 -10.35 -16.05
C GLY A 93 22.48 -10.50 -14.56
N PHE A 94 23.51 -9.82 -14.07
CA PHE A 94 23.88 -9.84 -12.67
C PHE A 94 24.12 -8.41 -12.19
N VAL A 95 23.61 -8.08 -11.00
CA VAL A 95 23.85 -6.81 -10.32
C VAL A 95 24.42 -7.14 -8.94
N ASN A 96 25.65 -6.72 -8.65
CA ASN A 96 26.37 -7.08 -7.43
C ASN A 96 26.35 -8.60 -7.16
N SER A 97 26.64 -9.39 -8.20
CA SER A 97 26.57 -10.86 -8.21
C SER A 97 25.19 -11.50 -8.00
N LYS A 98 24.11 -10.72 -7.81
CA LYS A 98 22.74 -11.24 -7.75
C LYS A 98 22.15 -11.39 -9.15
N PRO A 99 21.54 -12.54 -9.52
CA PRO A 99 20.95 -12.74 -10.83
C PRO A 99 19.70 -11.89 -11.02
N VAL A 100 19.58 -11.22 -12.17
CA VAL A 100 18.44 -10.40 -12.59
C VAL A 100 17.94 -10.95 -13.93
N PRO A 101 16.70 -11.46 -14.02
CA PRO A 101 16.15 -11.97 -15.27
C PRO A 101 15.88 -10.82 -16.27
N LEU A 102 16.06 -11.10 -17.55
CA LEU A 102 15.71 -10.22 -18.66
C LEU A 102 14.46 -10.77 -19.36
N ASP A 103 13.52 -9.88 -19.68
CA ASP A 103 12.28 -10.24 -20.40
C ASP A 103 12.56 -10.82 -21.81
N VAL A 104 13.61 -10.32 -22.46
CA VAL A 104 14.15 -10.84 -23.72
C VAL A 104 15.68 -10.84 -23.67
N GLU A 105 16.31 -11.80 -24.35
CA GLU A 105 17.75 -11.97 -24.36
C GLU A 105 18.51 -10.72 -24.84
N ALA A 106 19.64 -10.44 -24.21
CA ALA A 106 20.54 -9.38 -24.65
C ALA A 106 21.10 -9.73 -26.02
N ARG A 107 21.01 -8.82 -26.99
CA ARG A 107 21.39 -9.07 -28.39
C ARG A 107 22.18 -7.94 -29.00
N ILE A 108 22.92 -8.23 -30.06
CA ILE A 108 23.57 -7.21 -30.87
C ILE A 108 22.64 -6.81 -32.02
N VAL A 109 22.47 -5.50 -32.21
CA VAL A 109 21.82 -4.88 -33.38
C VAL A 109 22.78 -3.82 -33.90
N GLU A 110 23.18 -3.91 -35.17
CA GLU A 110 24.12 -2.97 -35.81
C GLU A 110 25.40 -2.70 -34.98
N GLY A 111 25.95 -3.74 -34.36
CA GLY A 111 27.18 -3.62 -33.56
C GLY A 111 27.01 -2.96 -32.19
N ARG A 112 25.77 -2.79 -31.70
CA ARG A 112 25.47 -2.33 -30.33
C ARG A 112 24.72 -3.39 -29.55
N THR A 113 25.11 -3.59 -28.29
CA THR A 113 24.38 -4.49 -27.40
C THR A 113 23.12 -3.80 -26.90
N MET A 114 22.00 -4.38 -27.27
CA MET A 114 20.66 -3.95 -26.94
C MET A 114 20.12 -4.80 -25.81
N VAL A 115 19.55 -4.14 -24.80
CA VAL A 115 18.94 -4.80 -23.64
C VAL A 115 17.53 -4.28 -23.40
N PRO A 116 16.66 -5.07 -22.77
CA PRO A 116 15.36 -4.59 -22.34
C PRO A 116 15.54 -3.39 -21.43
N LEU A 117 14.80 -2.33 -21.69
CA LEU A 117 14.84 -1.10 -20.90
C LEU A 117 14.69 -1.35 -19.39
N ARG A 118 13.87 -2.32 -18.99
CA ARG A 118 13.66 -2.72 -17.59
C ARG A 118 14.94 -3.21 -16.90
N PHE A 119 15.87 -3.81 -17.63
CA PHE A 119 17.16 -4.21 -17.04
C PHE A 119 17.98 -3.00 -16.57
N ILE A 120 17.85 -1.87 -17.25
CA ILE A 120 18.53 -0.61 -16.89
C ILE A 120 18.01 -0.07 -15.54
N SER A 121 16.70 -0.13 -15.29
CA SER A 121 16.12 0.37 -14.04
C SER A 121 16.60 -0.43 -12.83
N GLU A 122 16.69 -1.76 -12.98
CA GLU A 122 17.15 -2.67 -11.92
C GLU A 122 18.65 -2.51 -11.61
N ALA A 123 19.46 -2.20 -12.64
CA ALA A 123 20.91 -2.14 -12.52
C ALA A 123 21.42 -0.97 -11.67
N PHE A 124 20.77 0.20 -11.72
CA PHE A 124 21.24 1.41 -11.01
C PHE A 124 20.17 2.07 -10.13
N GLY A 125 19.03 1.41 -9.91
CA GLY A 125 17.94 1.97 -9.10
C GLY A 125 17.32 3.24 -9.68
N SER A 126 17.44 3.43 -11.00
CA SER A 126 16.87 4.56 -11.73
C SER A 126 15.38 4.32 -11.98
N GLU A 127 14.55 5.34 -11.77
CA GLU A 127 13.14 5.28 -12.14
C GLU A 127 13.02 5.38 -13.66
N VAL A 128 12.33 4.44 -14.29
CA VAL A 128 12.11 4.44 -15.74
C VAL A 128 10.62 4.48 -16.05
N LYS A 129 10.20 5.49 -16.83
CA LYS A 129 8.81 5.71 -17.29
C LYS A 129 8.76 5.70 -18.81
N TRP A 130 7.65 5.18 -19.36
CA TRP A 130 7.36 5.22 -20.79
C TRP A 130 6.24 6.23 -21.06
N ASP A 131 6.50 7.23 -21.90
CA ASP A 131 5.48 8.12 -22.45
C ASP A 131 5.03 7.62 -23.83
N ASN A 132 3.83 7.03 -23.86
CA ASN A 132 3.26 6.48 -25.09
C ASN A 132 2.83 7.55 -26.11
N LYS A 133 2.56 8.79 -25.69
CA LYS A 133 2.15 9.89 -26.58
C LYS A 133 3.32 10.44 -27.36
N THR A 134 4.48 10.55 -26.71
CA THR A 134 5.71 11.09 -27.33
C THR A 134 6.69 9.99 -27.77
N LYS A 135 6.39 8.71 -27.48
CA LYS A 135 7.29 7.57 -27.68
C LYS A 135 8.65 7.79 -27.00
N THR A 136 8.60 8.27 -25.76
CA THR A 136 9.78 8.67 -24.99
C THR A 136 9.98 7.78 -23.77
N VAL A 137 11.18 7.25 -23.61
CA VAL A 137 11.69 6.66 -22.37
C VAL A 137 12.19 7.79 -21.48
N LEU A 138 11.69 7.90 -20.27
CA LEU A 138 12.11 8.85 -19.25
C LEU A 138 12.87 8.08 -18.16
N ILE A 139 14.16 8.36 -18.00
CA ILE A 139 15.01 7.78 -16.95
C ILE A 139 15.35 8.89 -15.96
N THR A 140 14.98 8.70 -14.70
CA THR A 140 15.30 9.63 -13.61
C THR A 140 16.24 8.94 -12.65
N THR A 141 17.46 9.46 -12.49
CA THR A 141 18.37 9.01 -11.44
C THR A 141 18.03 9.70 -10.13
N ASN A 142 18.02 8.95 -9.03
CA ASN A 142 18.07 9.54 -7.70
C ASN A 142 19.49 10.09 -7.47
N GLN A 143 19.74 11.32 -7.93
CA GLN A 143 20.95 12.05 -7.57
C GLN A 143 20.58 13.45 -7.07
N PRO A 144 21.10 13.90 -5.92
CA PRO A 144 20.77 15.21 -5.37
C PRO A 144 21.33 16.31 -6.27
N ALA A 145 20.49 17.29 -6.63
CA ALA A 145 20.98 18.51 -7.24
C ALA A 145 21.88 19.25 -6.23
N LEU A 146 23.15 19.43 -6.59
CA LEU A 146 24.10 20.24 -5.83
C LEU A 146 23.63 21.69 -5.78
N GLN A 147 23.16 22.14 -4.63
CA GLN A 147 23.26 23.53 -4.22
C GLN A 147 24.33 23.62 -3.12
N GLN A 148 25.36 24.41 -3.41
CA GLN A 148 26.33 24.88 -2.43
C GLN A 148 25.61 25.81 -1.43
N VAL A 149 25.94 25.68 -0.15
CA VAL A 149 26.45 26.75 0.74
C VAL A 149 26.50 26.22 2.19
N ASP A 150 27.73 26.24 2.72
CA ASP A 150 28.20 26.31 4.11
C ASP A 150 27.97 25.20 5.15
N LYS A 151 29.12 24.56 5.50
CA LYS A 151 29.73 24.35 6.85
C LYS A 151 28.78 24.55 8.05
N ASP A 152 28.63 23.64 9.01
CA ASP A 152 29.61 22.85 9.77
C ASP A 152 28.84 21.79 10.60
N LYS A 153 29.50 20.62 10.83
CA LYS A 153 29.34 19.65 11.96
C LYS A 153 27.97 18.96 12.14
N ASP A 154 27.85 17.70 12.52
CA ASP A 154 28.77 16.65 12.94
C ASP A 154 28.08 15.30 12.66
N GLU A 155 28.92 14.29 12.46
CA GLU A 155 28.59 12.90 12.25
C GLU A 155 28.01 12.26 13.53
N SER A 156 26.93 11.48 13.43
CA SER A 156 26.81 10.20 14.16
C SER A 156 25.57 9.41 13.74
N THR A 157 25.87 8.20 13.29
CA THR A 157 25.01 7.02 13.33
C THR A 157 24.73 6.66 14.80
N SER A 158 23.48 6.40 15.17
CA SER A 158 23.20 5.49 16.28
C SER A 158 21.82 4.84 16.12
N SER A 159 21.85 3.51 16.04
CA SER A 159 20.87 2.67 16.72
C SER A 159 20.56 3.24 18.09
N ASP A 160 19.29 3.37 18.48
CA ASP A 160 19.00 3.53 19.89
C ASP A 160 17.73 2.80 20.33
N GLN A 161 17.93 1.93 21.32
CA GLN A 161 16.89 1.36 22.14
C GLN A 161 16.66 2.31 23.32
N GLY A 162 15.50 2.96 23.33
CA GLY A 162 14.75 3.31 24.53
C GLY A 162 15.34 4.32 25.52
N GLU A 163 14.75 5.50 25.57
CA GLU A 163 14.15 6.05 26.81
C GLU A 163 13.23 7.22 26.48
N ALA A 164 12.28 7.48 27.37
CA ALA A 164 11.25 8.49 27.21
C ALA A 164 11.83 9.91 27.15
N THR A 165 11.82 10.54 25.97
CA THR A 165 11.93 11.99 25.84
C THR A 165 10.54 12.61 25.75
N VAL A 166 10.16 13.25 26.85
CA VAL A 166 8.99 14.14 26.93
C VAL A 166 9.26 15.31 25.99
N GLY A 167 8.65 15.30 24.79
CA GLY A 167 8.70 16.45 23.88
C GLY A 167 8.31 16.15 22.43
N GLU A 168 8.60 14.94 21.94
CA GLU A 168 8.20 14.51 20.60
C GLU A 168 7.00 13.57 20.74
N GLY A 169 5.92 13.85 20.01
CA GLY A 169 4.68 13.07 20.10
C GLY A 169 4.90 11.57 19.86
N LEU A 170 3.91 10.76 20.24
CA LEU A 170 3.93 9.31 20.10
C LEU A 170 4.04 8.91 18.62
N THR A 171 5.08 8.14 18.27
CA THR A 171 5.28 7.58 16.92
C THR A 171 4.53 6.26 16.74
N TYR A 172 4.44 5.76 15.50
CA TYR A 172 3.85 4.43 15.23
C TYR A 172 4.60 3.32 15.99
N GLU A 173 5.93 3.34 15.93
CA GLU A 173 6.80 2.31 16.51
C GLU A 173 6.67 2.29 18.04
N GLN A 174 6.62 3.46 18.66
CA GLN A 174 6.39 3.59 20.10
C GLN A 174 5.00 3.10 20.50
N ALA A 175 3.95 3.44 19.73
CA ALA A 175 2.60 2.97 20.00
C ALA A 175 2.49 1.44 19.92
N ILE A 176 3.09 0.83 18.89
CA ILE A 176 3.12 -0.63 18.72
C ILE A 176 3.87 -1.30 19.87
N LYS A 177 5.03 -0.75 20.27
CA LYS A 177 5.80 -1.28 21.40
C LYS A 177 4.97 -1.27 22.70
N LEU A 178 4.31 -0.15 23.00
CA LEU A 178 3.43 -0.06 24.17
C LEU A 178 2.27 -1.07 24.09
N ALA A 179 1.66 -1.23 22.92
CA ALA A 179 0.61 -2.22 22.72
C ALA A 179 1.10 -3.66 22.98
N PHE A 180 2.30 -4.00 22.52
CA PHE A 180 2.88 -5.33 22.72
C PHE A 180 3.15 -5.62 24.20
N GLU A 181 3.63 -4.62 24.95
CA GLU A 181 3.89 -4.73 26.39
C GLU A 181 2.59 -4.93 27.20
N HIS A 182 1.50 -4.28 26.79
CA HIS A 182 0.24 -4.26 27.53
C HIS A 182 -0.81 -5.27 27.04
N SER A 183 -0.65 -5.85 25.85
CA SER A 183 -1.62 -6.78 25.27
C SER A 183 -1.80 -8.05 26.11
N LYS A 184 -3.03 -8.27 26.58
CA LYS A 184 -3.42 -9.51 27.27
C LYS A 184 -3.55 -10.68 26.31
N ASP A 185 -3.94 -10.41 25.06
CA ASP A 185 -4.14 -11.44 24.05
C ASP A 185 -2.80 -12.06 23.61
N LEU A 186 -1.75 -11.23 23.49
CA LEU A 186 -0.39 -11.72 23.25
C LEU A 186 0.15 -12.52 24.45
N LYS A 187 -0.11 -12.06 25.68
CA LYS A 187 0.27 -12.81 26.89
C LYS A 187 -0.42 -14.17 26.96
N SER A 188 -1.72 -14.22 26.67
CA SER A 188 -2.47 -15.48 26.59
C SER A 188 -1.91 -16.39 25.50
N ALA A 189 -1.63 -15.86 24.31
CA ALA A 189 -1.08 -16.64 23.21
C ALA A 189 0.31 -17.23 23.53
N LYS A 190 1.16 -16.50 24.27
CA LYS A 190 2.44 -17.04 24.78
C LYS A 190 2.24 -18.21 25.74
N ILE A 191 1.26 -18.11 26.64
CA ILE A 191 0.89 -19.21 27.55
C ILE A 191 0.38 -20.42 26.74
N ASP A 192 -0.39 -20.20 25.68
CA ASP A 192 -0.90 -21.29 24.85
C ASP A 192 0.24 -22.00 24.09
N ILE A 193 1.28 -21.28 23.65
CA ILE A 193 2.51 -21.87 23.11
C ILE A 193 3.19 -22.73 24.17
N GLU A 194 3.36 -22.24 25.40
CA GLU A 194 4.00 -23.00 26.49
C GLU A 194 3.21 -24.26 26.84
N LYS A 195 1.88 -24.19 26.88
CA LYS A 195 1.02 -25.37 27.08
C LYS A 195 1.19 -26.40 25.96
N ALA A 196 1.28 -25.95 24.72
CA ALA A 196 1.50 -26.83 23.57
C ALA A 196 2.90 -27.47 23.60
N ASP A 197 3.91 -26.71 24.03
CA ASP A 197 5.29 -27.18 24.23
C ASP A 197 5.34 -28.29 25.30
N LYS A 198 4.69 -28.09 26.45
CA LYS A 198 4.58 -29.13 27.49
C LYS A 198 3.82 -30.38 27.03
N SER A 199 2.81 -30.20 26.19
CA SER A 199 2.09 -31.34 25.59
C SER A 199 2.98 -32.11 24.61
N LEU A 200 3.85 -31.40 23.87
CA LEU A 200 4.83 -31.99 22.96
C LEU A 200 5.95 -32.73 23.72
N GLU A 201 6.47 -32.16 24.81
CA GLU A 201 7.44 -32.83 25.70
C GLU A 201 6.87 -34.18 26.17
N GLY A 202 5.67 -34.18 26.77
CA GLY A 202 5.04 -35.42 27.25
C GLY A 202 4.73 -36.43 26.14
N ALA A 203 4.37 -35.96 24.94
CA ALA A 203 4.18 -36.85 23.79
C ALA A 203 5.50 -37.39 23.22
N SER A 204 6.61 -36.65 23.37
CA SER A 204 7.94 -37.08 22.95
C SER A 204 8.48 -38.18 23.86
N ASP A 205 8.25 -38.08 25.17
CA ASP A 205 8.58 -39.13 26.14
C ASP A 205 7.87 -40.46 25.83
N ALA A 206 6.67 -40.40 25.23
CA ALA A 206 5.92 -41.59 24.83
C ALA A 206 6.48 -42.27 23.57
N ILE A 207 7.30 -41.60 22.77
CA ILE A 207 7.95 -42.18 21.58
C ILE A 207 9.18 -43.03 21.95
N ASP A 208 9.88 -42.70 23.04
CA ASP A 208 11.05 -43.48 23.52
C ASP A 208 10.68 -44.89 24.01
N PHE A 209 9.38 -45.21 24.09
CA PHE A 209 8.88 -46.54 24.38
C PHE A 209 9.09 -47.49 23.17
N ILE A 210 10.12 -48.34 23.23
CA ILE A 210 10.37 -49.42 22.25
C ILE A 210 9.33 -50.54 22.44
N PRO A 211 8.41 -50.77 21.48
CA PRO A 211 7.40 -51.83 21.61
C PRO A 211 8.03 -53.21 21.37
N ALA A 212 7.84 -54.14 22.30
CA ALA A 212 8.20 -55.54 22.07
C ALA A 212 7.25 -56.18 21.03
N ALA A 213 7.83 -56.64 19.91
CA ALA A 213 7.32 -57.46 18.80
C ALA A 213 5.79 -57.62 18.57
N GLY A 214 5.38 -57.34 17.32
CA GLY A 214 4.03 -57.50 16.78
C GLY A 214 3.34 -56.14 16.67
N GLY A 215 2.94 -55.72 15.45
CA GLY A 215 2.43 -54.38 15.15
C GLY A 215 1.55 -53.81 16.26
N ASN A 216 2.11 -52.88 17.03
CA ASN A 216 1.59 -52.51 18.33
C ASN A 216 0.76 -51.24 18.19
N GLN A 217 -0.55 -51.33 18.40
CA GLN A 217 -1.48 -50.20 18.40
C GLN A 217 -0.98 -49.06 19.30
N ALA A 218 -0.32 -49.38 20.43
CA ALA A 218 0.27 -48.39 21.32
C ALA A 218 1.38 -47.56 20.66
N ALA A 219 2.19 -48.16 19.78
CA ALA A 219 3.25 -47.46 19.04
C ALA A 219 2.67 -46.51 17.99
N SER A 220 1.64 -46.94 17.27
CA SER A 220 0.92 -46.08 16.32
C SER A 220 0.21 -44.93 17.03
N SER A 221 -0.39 -45.18 18.19
CA SER A 221 -1.02 -44.15 19.02
C SER A 221 -0.01 -43.16 19.60
N ALA A 222 1.16 -43.62 20.03
CA ALA A 222 2.24 -42.74 20.50
C ALA A 222 2.77 -41.84 19.37
N PHE A 223 3.05 -42.42 18.19
CA PHE A 223 3.51 -41.65 17.04
C PHE A 223 2.48 -40.63 16.55
N THR A 224 1.21 -41.01 16.45
CA THR A 224 0.13 -40.08 16.05
C THR A 224 -0.11 -38.99 17.10
N GLY A 225 -0.04 -39.34 18.38
CA GLY A 225 -0.13 -38.38 19.49
C GLY A 225 0.99 -37.34 19.46
N TRP A 226 2.23 -37.76 19.21
CA TRP A 226 3.35 -36.85 19.03
C TRP A 226 3.21 -35.94 17.82
N ASN A 227 2.83 -36.47 16.65
CA ASN A 227 2.60 -35.64 15.46
C ASN A 227 1.49 -34.59 15.70
N LYS A 228 0.42 -34.97 16.42
CA LYS A 228 -0.64 -34.03 16.83
C LYS A 228 -0.11 -32.95 17.77
N ALA A 229 0.64 -33.32 18.80
CA ALA A 229 1.23 -32.37 19.73
C ALA A 229 2.23 -31.43 19.05
N GLN A 230 3.06 -31.96 18.15
CA GLN A 230 4.02 -31.18 17.38
C GLN A 230 3.32 -30.17 16.45
N THR A 231 2.29 -30.62 15.73
CA THR A 231 1.49 -29.74 14.87
C THR A 231 0.81 -28.66 15.69
N ALA A 232 0.20 -29.02 16.83
CA ALA A 232 -0.46 -28.06 17.72
C ALA A 232 0.52 -26.99 18.25
N TYR A 233 1.75 -27.36 18.57
CA TYR A 233 2.80 -26.41 18.96
C TYR A 233 3.13 -25.41 17.84
N PHE A 234 3.34 -25.88 16.61
CA PHE A 234 3.60 -24.98 15.49
C PHE A 234 2.39 -24.11 15.15
N MET A 235 1.17 -24.65 15.25
CA MET A 235 -0.07 -23.87 15.09
C MET A 235 -0.18 -22.78 16.16
N ALA A 236 0.13 -23.07 17.42
CA ALA A 236 0.11 -22.06 18.49
C ALA A 236 1.11 -20.92 18.23
N LYS A 237 2.33 -21.25 17.76
CA LYS A 237 3.31 -20.24 17.33
C LYS A 237 2.80 -19.38 16.18
N LYS A 238 2.19 -19.99 15.17
CA LYS A 238 1.66 -19.26 14.02
C LYS A 238 0.46 -18.39 14.38
N GLN A 239 -0.38 -18.84 15.30
CA GLN A 239 -1.48 -18.03 15.86
C GLN A 239 -0.98 -16.84 16.67
N TYR A 240 0.12 -16.98 17.41
CA TYR A 240 0.77 -15.86 18.09
C TYR A 240 1.27 -14.81 17.08
N GLU A 241 1.94 -15.24 16.00
CA GLU A 241 2.39 -14.36 14.92
C GLU A 241 1.21 -13.58 14.31
N ILE A 242 0.10 -14.26 13.97
CA ILE A 242 -1.12 -13.60 13.48
C ILE A 242 -1.62 -12.55 14.47
N LYS A 243 -1.68 -12.87 15.78
CA LYS A 243 -2.14 -11.91 16.80
C LYS A 243 -1.21 -10.70 16.92
N GLU A 244 0.10 -10.89 16.77
CA GLU A 244 1.09 -9.81 16.79
C GLU A 244 0.88 -8.87 15.59
N GLU A 245 0.73 -9.43 14.39
CA GLU A 245 0.47 -8.68 13.17
C GLU A 245 -0.89 -7.96 13.19
N THR A 246 -1.93 -8.61 13.74
CA THR A 246 -3.25 -7.99 13.90
C THR A 246 -3.19 -6.81 14.86
N LEU A 247 -2.48 -6.95 15.98
CA LEU A 247 -2.33 -5.86 16.93
C LEU A 247 -1.55 -4.68 16.34
N GLU A 248 -0.49 -4.94 15.57
CA GLU A 248 0.27 -3.90 14.86
C GLU A 248 -0.65 -3.09 13.92
N PHE A 249 -1.47 -3.79 13.13
CA PHE A 249 -2.42 -3.18 12.21
C PHE A 249 -3.52 -2.40 12.92
N ASP A 250 -4.09 -2.95 14.00
CA ASP A 250 -5.14 -2.30 14.78
C ASP A 250 -4.64 -1.01 15.43
N VAL A 251 -3.42 -1.03 15.98
CA VAL A 251 -2.77 0.15 16.57
C VAL A 251 -2.56 1.22 15.50
N LYS A 252 -2.00 0.86 14.35
CA LYS A 252 -1.75 1.81 13.26
C LYS A 252 -3.06 2.36 12.66
N SER A 253 -4.09 1.52 12.52
CA SER A 253 -5.41 1.93 12.04
C SER A 253 -6.11 2.88 13.01
N ALA A 254 -6.08 2.58 14.32
CA ALA A 254 -6.64 3.45 15.35
C ALA A 254 -5.87 4.78 15.45
N TYR A 255 -4.54 4.75 15.31
CA TYR A 255 -3.71 5.96 15.23
C TYR A 255 -4.14 6.86 14.05
N ASN A 256 -4.26 6.27 12.87
CA ASN A 256 -4.70 6.97 11.66
C ASN A 256 -6.12 7.53 11.80
N GLU A 257 -7.03 6.79 12.45
CA GLU A 257 -8.38 7.27 12.72
C GLU A 257 -8.38 8.53 13.61
N ILE A 258 -7.51 8.61 14.62
CA ILE A 258 -7.38 9.82 15.45
C ILE A 258 -7.02 11.03 14.59
N LEU A 259 -6.03 10.90 13.69
CA LEU A 259 -5.61 12.00 12.81
C LEU A 259 -6.78 12.49 11.94
N VAL A 260 -7.54 11.57 11.36
CA VAL A 260 -8.72 11.92 10.54
C VAL A 260 -9.81 12.59 11.39
N ARG A 261 -10.02 12.14 12.63
CA ARG A 261 -11.00 12.73 13.56
C ARG A 261 -10.57 14.11 14.07
N GLN A 262 -9.28 14.37 14.21
CA GLN A 262 -8.75 15.70 14.52
C GLN A 262 -9.07 16.69 13.39
N GLU A 263 -8.83 16.32 12.14
CA GLU A 263 -9.20 17.15 10.99
C GLU A 263 -10.73 17.33 10.87
N ALA A 264 -11.51 16.28 11.15
CA ALA A 264 -12.98 16.38 11.20
C ALA A 264 -13.47 17.40 12.23
N LYS A 265 -12.86 17.43 13.43
CA LYS A 265 -13.16 18.42 14.46
C LYS A 265 -12.79 19.83 13.99
N LYS A 266 -11.65 19.99 13.31
CA LYS A 266 -11.21 21.28 12.77
C LYS A 266 -12.18 21.83 11.73
N VAL A 267 -12.65 20.97 10.80
CA VAL A 267 -13.70 21.31 9.83
C VAL A 267 -15.00 21.72 10.54
N ALA A 268 -15.43 20.97 11.55
CA ALA A 268 -16.64 21.30 12.31
C ALA A 268 -16.51 22.63 13.07
N GLN A 269 -15.31 22.94 13.58
CA GLN A 269 -15.04 24.22 14.26
C GLN A 269 -15.10 25.40 13.29
N VAL A 270 -14.47 25.30 12.11
CA VAL A 270 -14.56 26.35 11.09
C VAL A 270 -16.00 26.51 10.58
N SER A 271 -16.75 25.41 10.45
CA SER A 271 -18.17 25.45 10.11
C SER A 271 -19.01 26.18 11.16
N LEU A 272 -18.71 26.01 12.45
CA LEU A 272 -19.36 26.73 13.54
C LEU A 272 -19.04 28.23 13.49
N GLU A 273 -17.78 28.59 13.31
CA GLU A 273 -17.34 30.00 13.18
C GLU A 273 -18.07 30.70 12.01
N ASN A 274 -18.18 30.03 10.87
CA ASN A 274 -18.92 30.54 9.71
C ASN A 274 -20.42 30.73 10.03
N ALA A 275 -21.07 29.74 10.66
CA ALA A 275 -22.48 29.83 11.04
C ALA A 275 -22.76 30.95 12.07
N GLN A 276 -21.84 31.18 13.01
CA GLN A 276 -21.91 32.28 13.97
C GLN A 276 -21.87 33.64 13.26
N LEU A 277 -20.94 33.81 12.32
CA LEU A 277 -20.84 35.03 11.52
C LEU A 277 -22.10 35.28 10.69
N LYS A 278 -22.59 34.27 9.96
CA LYS A 278 -23.83 34.39 9.16
C LYS A 278 -25.02 34.79 10.02
N LYS A 279 -25.16 34.21 11.22
CA LYS A 279 -26.20 34.60 12.17
C LYS A 279 -26.07 36.06 12.59
N GLN A 280 -24.88 36.51 12.99
CA GLN A 280 -24.66 37.91 13.38
C GLN A 280 -25.02 38.88 12.25
N VAL A 281 -24.61 38.58 11.02
CA VAL A 281 -24.95 39.39 9.85
C VAL A 281 -26.46 39.45 9.62
N ILE A 282 -27.16 38.32 9.74
CA ILE A 282 -28.61 38.27 9.54
C ILE A 282 -29.37 38.97 10.67
N ASP A 283 -28.93 38.85 11.92
CA ASP A 283 -29.52 39.55 13.06
C ASP A 283 -29.41 41.07 12.86
N VAL A 284 -28.24 41.58 12.47
CA VAL A 284 -28.06 43.01 12.14
C VAL A 284 -28.95 43.43 10.95
N LYS A 285 -29.04 42.61 9.89
CA LYS A 285 -29.93 42.91 8.75
C LYS A 285 -31.40 42.97 9.19
N LYS A 286 -31.83 42.07 10.07
CA LYS A 286 -33.19 42.03 10.61
C LYS A 286 -33.49 43.27 11.44
N ASP A 287 -32.57 43.69 12.30
CA ASP A 287 -32.72 44.90 13.13
C ASP A 287 -32.86 46.17 12.28
N ASN A 288 -32.28 46.16 11.08
CA ASN A 288 -32.40 47.23 10.08
C ASN A 288 -33.56 47.03 9.09
N GLY A 289 -34.42 46.02 9.29
CA GLY A 289 -35.55 45.72 8.41
C GLY A 289 -35.17 45.16 7.03
N MET A 290 -33.90 44.78 6.84
CA MET A 290 -33.34 44.23 5.60
C MET A 290 -33.38 42.70 5.53
N ALA A 291 -33.71 42.01 6.63
CA ALA A 291 -33.93 40.57 6.66
C ALA A 291 -35.24 40.23 7.38
N SER A 292 -35.87 39.16 6.93
CA SER A 292 -37.10 38.61 7.48
C SER A 292 -36.85 37.84 8.78
N SER A 293 -37.90 37.68 9.60
CA SER A 293 -37.81 36.78 10.77
C SER A 293 -37.59 35.31 10.37
N PHE A 294 -37.97 34.93 9.15
CA PHE A 294 -37.73 33.59 8.61
C PHE A 294 -36.24 33.35 8.39
N GLU A 295 -35.53 34.29 7.73
CA GLU A 295 -34.08 34.19 7.52
C GLU A 295 -33.30 34.14 8.84
N ALA A 296 -33.68 34.95 9.83
CA ALA A 296 -33.06 34.89 11.17
C ALA A 296 -33.30 33.55 11.86
N THR A 297 -34.48 32.96 11.68
CA THR A 297 -34.81 31.63 12.22
C THR A 297 -33.97 30.54 11.52
N GLN A 298 -33.82 30.62 10.19
CA GLN A 298 -32.98 29.70 9.42
C GLN A 298 -31.51 29.79 9.84
N ALA A 299 -30.98 31.00 10.03
CA ALA A 299 -29.62 31.21 10.53
C ALA A 299 -29.42 30.64 11.94
N ASN A 300 -30.44 30.73 12.80
CA ASN A 300 -30.41 30.11 14.12
C ASN A 300 -30.36 28.58 14.04
N PHE A 301 -31.17 27.96 13.18
CA PHE A 301 -31.12 26.51 12.98
C PHE A 301 -29.76 26.05 12.43
N ALA A 302 -29.18 26.76 11.46
CA ALA A 302 -27.85 26.46 10.94
C ALA A 302 -26.76 26.57 12.02
N LEU A 303 -26.86 27.55 12.92
CA LEU A 303 -25.94 27.66 14.06
C LEU A 303 -26.07 26.48 15.03
N GLU A 304 -27.30 26.11 15.40
CA GLU A 304 -27.53 24.97 16.30
C GLU A 304 -27.08 23.64 15.67
N GLU A 305 -27.28 23.46 14.37
CA GLU A 305 -26.75 22.33 13.61
C GLU A 305 -25.21 22.28 13.64
N ALA A 306 -24.55 23.42 13.38
CA ALA A 306 -23.09 23.48 13.42
C ALA A 306 -22.51 23.19 14.83
N LYS A 307 -23.19 23.65 15.89
CA LYS A 307 -22.82 23.30 17.28
C LYS A 307 -22.97 21.80 17.54
N ALA A 308 -24.07 21.20 17.12
CA ALA A 308 -24.31 19.77 17.28
C ALA A 308 -23.25 18.94 16.52
N ASN A 309 -22.87 19.37 15.31
CA ASN A 309 -21.82 18.73 14.52
C ASN A 309 -20.44 18.81 15.20
N LEU A 310 -20.09 19.94 15.83
CA LEU A 310 -18.84 20.06 16.59
C LEU A 310 -18.84 19.19 17.85
N ASP A 311 -19.96 19.11 18.58
CA ASP A 311 -20.10 18.23 19.74
C ASP A 311 -19.96 16.76 19.33
N ALA A 312 -20.62 16.34 18.24
CA ALA A 312 -20.50 15.00 17.68
C ALA A 312 -19.07 14.68 17.23
N ALA A 313 -18.38 15.61 16.56
CA ALA A 313 -16.98 15.43 16.16
C ALA A 313 -16.05 15.33 17.37
N THR A 314 -16.30 16.11 18.42
CA THR A 314 -15.51 16.09 19.67
C THR A 314 -15.70 14.79 20.44
N LYS A 315 -16.94 14.30 20.57
CA LYS A 315 -17.24 13.01 21.19
C LYS A 315 -16.65 11.86 20.39
N GLY A 316 -16.81 11.87 19.07
CA GLY A 316 -16.21 10.87 18.18
C GLY A 316 -14.69 10.81 18.30
N LEU A 317 -14.01 11.96 18.39
CA LEU A 317 -12.57 12.00 18.64
C LEU A 317 -12.20 11.40 20.01
N ALA A 318 -12.95 11.74 21.08
CA ALA A 318 -12.72 11.17 22.41
C ALA A 318 -12.90 9.65 22.44
N ASP A 319 -13.92 9.13 21.75
CA ASP A 319 -14.14 7.68 21.62
C ASP A 319 -13.00 6.98 20.89
N THR A 320 -12.48 7.58 19.81
CA THR A 320 -11.32 7.03 19.07
C THR A 320 -10.05 7.05 19.94
N TYR A 321 -9.80 8.11 20.71
CA TYR A 321 -8.71 8.13 21.70
C TYR A 321 -8.87 7.02 22.74
N ALA A 322 -10.08 6.84 23.29
CA ALA A 322 -10.33 5.80 24.29
C ALA A 322 -10.06 4.39 23.72
N LYS A 323 -10.43 4.13 22.46
CA LYS A 323 -10.13 2.86 21.77
C LYS A 323 -8.62 2.68 21.60
N PHE A 324 -7.92 3.68 21.07
CA PHE A 324 -6.47 3.64 20.88
C PHE A 324 -5.72 3.44 22.20
N ASN A 325 -6.08 4.20 23.24
CA ASN A 325 -5.45 4.11 24.56
C ASN A 325 -5.62 2.73 25.18
N ARG A 326 -6.77 2.05 24.97
CA ARG A 326 -6.96 0.66 25.41
C ARG A 326 -5.99 -0.31 24.73
N LEU A 327 -5.69 -0.11 23.44
CA LEU A 327 -4.72 -0.94 22.71
C LEU A 327 -3.31 -0.78 23.26
N ILE A 328 -2.90 0.46 23.55
CA ILE A 328 -1.54 0.77 24.03
C ILE A 328 -1.39 0.75 25.56
N GLY A 329 -2.42 0.35 26.30
CA GLY A 329 -2.39 0.26 27.78
C GLY A 329 -2.39 1.60 28.52
N LYS A 330 -2.77 2.71 27.87
CA LYS A 330 -2.90 4.04 28.48
C LYS A 330 -4.30 4.27 29.07
N ASN A 331 -4.43 5.33 29.86
CA ASN A 331 -5.73 5.73 30.40
C ASN A 331 -6.67 6.17 29.27
N ALA A 332 -7.93 5.73 29.31
CA ALA A 332 -8.92 6.04 28.27
C ALA A 332 -9.07 7.56 27.99
N ASN A 333 -8.91 8.40 29.01
CA ASN A 333 -9.11 9.85 28.89
C ASN A 333 -7.83 10.64 28.52
N GLU A 334 -6.68 9.97 28.37
CA GLU A 334 -5.41 10.62 28.06
C GLU A 334 -5.38 11.05 26.59
N GLN A 335 -5.11 12.34 26.33
CA GLN A 335 -4.92 12.83 24.96
C GLN A 335 -3.44 12.81 24.62
N VAL A 336 -3.01 11.80 23.88
CA VAL A 336 -1.64 11.71 23.38
C VAL A 336 -1.46 12.62 22.16
N VAL A 337 -0.30 13.29 22.11
CA VAL A 337 0.14 14.02 20.92
C VAL A 337 0.73 13.02 19.94
N LEU A 338 0.31 13.07 18.68
CA LEU A 338 0.73 12.16 17.63
C LEU A 338 1.78 12.85 16.75
N ALA A 339 2.97 12.25 16.60
CA ALA A 339 4.06 12.82 15.80
C ALA A 339 4.10 12.30 14.35
N SER A 340 3.72 11.04 14.14
CA SER A 340 3.77 10.41 12.83
C SER A 340 2.56 10.79 11.98
N LYS A 341 2.78 10.95 10.68
CA LYS A 341 1.71 11.10 9.69
C LYS A 341 1.90 10.06 8.59
N PRO A 342 0.80 9.56 8.01
CA PRO A 342 0.90 8.59 6.92
C PRO A 342 1.52 9.25 5.68
N ASN A 343 2.47 8.57 5.05
CA ASN A 343 3.07 9.02 3.80
C ASN A 343 2.33 8.41 2.61
N PHE A 344 2.00 9.23 1.61
CA PHE A 344 1.41 8.74 0.37
C PHE A 344 2.48 8.35 -0.63
N GLU A 345 2.57 7.06 -0.93
CA GLU A 345 3.49 6.52 -1.94
C GLU A 345 2.76 5.52 -2.80
N LYS A 346 2.59 5.83 -4.10
CA LYS A 346 1.91 4.93 -5.04
C LYS A 346 2.51 3.53 -4.99
N LEU A 347 1.64 2.53 -5.12
CA LEU A 347 2.04 1.17 -5.36
C LEU A 347 2.78 1.17 -6.70
N GLY A 348 4.07 0.81 -6.67
CA GLY A 348 4.87 0.74 -7.89
C GLY A 348 4.33 -0.31 -8.87
N ASN A 349 5.09 -0.61 -9.92
CA ASN A 349 4.74 -1.69 -10.85
C ASN A 349 4.89 -3.04 -10.16
N VAL A 350 3.82 -3.49 -9.52
CA VAL A 350 3.74 -4.76 -8.81
C VAL A 350 2.95 -5.74 -9.68
N ASP A 351 3.57 -6.87 -10.02
CA ASP A 351 2.88 -7.94 -10.74
C ASP A 351 1.84 -8.60 -9.83
N LEU A 352 0.56 -8.50 -10.22
CA LEU A 352 -0.55 -8.93 -9.37
C LEU A 352 -0.52 -10.44 -9.13
N ASP A 353 -0.28 -11.24 -10.16
CA ASP A 353 -0.30 -12.70 -10.02
C ASP A 353 0.89 -13.21 -9.18
N THR A 354 2.08 -12.62 -9.34
CA THR A 354 3.23 -12.87 -8.48
C THR A 354 2.91 -12.51 -7.03
N THR A 355 2.28 -11.36 -6.80
CA THR A 355 1.90 -10.91 -5.45
C THR A 355 0.88 -11.84 -4.82
N VAL A 356 -0.16 -12.23 -5.57
CA VAL A 356 -1.15 -13.20 -5.13
C VAL A 356 -0.46 -14.51 -4.74
N SER A 357 0.43 -15.03 -5.59
CA SER A 357 1.16 -16.26 -5.28
C SER A 357 2.02 -16.13 -4.02
N GLN A 358 2.78 -15.03 -3.88
CA GLN A 358 3.63 -14.79 -2.71
C GLN A 358 2.82 -14.69 -1.42
N VAL A 359 1.72 -13.94 -1.43
CA VAL A 359 0.88 -13.72 -0.27
C VAL A 359 0.14 -15.00 0.13
N VAL A 360 -0.35 -15.77 -0.85
CA VAL A 360 -1.00 -17.06 -0.58
C VAL A 360 -0.02 -18.07 0.01
N THR A 361 1.18 -18.20 -0.57
CA THR A 361 2.21 -19.13 -0.06
C THR A 361 2.74 -18.69 1.31
N GLY A 362 2.85 -17.39 1.56
CA GLY A 362 3.25 -16.84 2.86
C GLY A 362 2.12 -16.75 3.89
N SER A 363 0.88 -17.08 3.53
CA SER A 363 -0.28 -16.85 4.39
C SER A 363 -0.31 -17.80 5.57
N SER A 364 -0.22 -17.23 6.77
CA SER A 364 -0.41 -17.95 8.03
C SER A 364 -1.77 -18.65 8.10
N ALA A 365 -2.82 -18.04 7.54
CA ALA A 365 -4.16 -18.63 7.51
C ALA A 365 -4.25 -19.85 6.58
N VAL A 366 -3.62 -19.77 5.41
CA VAL A 366 -3.56 -20.90 4.46
C VAL A 366 -2.75 -22.04 5.07
N TRP A 367 -1.59 -21.73 5.64
CA TRP A 367 -0.76 -22.72 6.32
C TRP A 367 -1.50 -23.45 7.45
N LEU A 368 -2.25 -22.72 8.29
CA LEU A 368 -3.07 -23.32 9.35
C LEU A 368 -4.14 -24.26 8.80
N ALA A 369 -4.81 -23.87 7.71
CA ALA A 369 -5.81 -24.72 7.06
C ALA A 369 -5.17 -25.99 6.46
N GLU A 370 -3.98 -25.88 5.87
CA GLU A 370 -3.20 -27.02 5.38
C GLU A 370 -2.74 -27.96 6.51
N GLN A 371 -2.38 -27.44 7.69
CA GLN A 371 -2.08 -28.28 8.85
C GLN A 371 -3.30 -29.10 9.30
N ASN A 372 -4.50 -28.53 9.25
CA ASN A 372 -5.72 -29.28 9.56
C ASN A 372 -5.97 -30.42 8.57
N VAL A 373 -5.67 -30.20 7.27
CA VAL A 373 -5.71 -31.28 6.25
C VAL A 373 -4.69 -32.37 6.57
N HIS A 374 -3.48 -31.98 6.99
CA HIS A 374 -2.44 -32.93 7.37
C HIS A 374 -2.89 -33.81 8.55
N LEU A 375 -3.43 -33.20 9.61
CA LEU A 375 -3.95 -33.91 10.77
C LEU A 375 -5.07 -34.89 10.41
N ALA A 376 -6.07 -34.43 9.64
CA ALA A 376 -7.16 -35.30 9.19
C ALA A 376 -6.65 -36.45 8.29
N THR A 377 -5.61 -36.20 7.50
CA THR A 377 -4.97 -37.25 6.68
C THR A 377 -4.25 -38.29 7.54
N LEU A 378 -3.58 -37.87 8.62
CA LEU A 378 -2.98 -38.79 9.58
C LEU A 378 -4.04 -39.63 10.27
N ASP A 379 -5.18 -39.04 10.64
CA ASP A 379 -6.30 -39.74 11.26
C ASP A 379 -6.88 -40.84 10.36
N VAL A 380 -7.04 -40.57 9.05
CA VAL A 380 -7.41 -41.61 8.07
C VAL A 380 -6.32 -42.68 7.94
N LYS A 381 -5.06 -42.28 7.82
CA LYS A 381 -3.93 -43.19 7.53
C LYS A 381 -3.68 -44.17 8.67
N TYR A 382 -3.80 -43.71 9.91
CA TYR A 382 -3.54 -44.50 11.12
C TYR A 382 -4.82 -44.93 11.83
N PHE A 383 -5.96 -44.90 11.14
CA PHE A 383 -7.24 -45.35 11.69
C PHE A 383 -7.15 -46.81 12.15
N THR A 384 -7.60 -47.09 13.37
CA THR A 384 -7.56 -48.44 13.96
C THR A 384 -8.92 -49.11 13.88
N PHE A 385 -9.00 -50.25 13.20
CA PHE A 385 -10.20 -51.08 13.17
C PHE A 385 -10.27 -51.96 14.43
N SER A 386 -11.37 -51.89 15.16
CA SER A 386 -11.66 -52.68 16.37
C SER A 386 -12.37 -54.02 16.07
N GLY A 387 -12.76 -54.25 14.81
CA GLY A 387 -13.46 -55.45 14.33
C GLY A 387 -14.99 -55.36 14.43
N THR A 388 -15.57 -54.19 14.71
CA THR A 388 -17.03 -54.00 14.86
C THR A 388 -17.68 -53.49 13.57
N THR A 389 -18.98 -53.76 13.38
CA THR A 389 -19.75 -53.22 12.23
C THR A 389 -19.74 -51.70 12.17
N ASN A 390 -19.53 -51.02 13.32
CA ASN A 390 -19.48 -49.56 13.40
C ASN A 390 -18.16 -48.97 12.90
N ASP A 391 -17.09 -49.76 12.80
CA ASP A 391 -15.77 -49.26 12.37
C ASP A 391 -15.78 -48.79 10.91
N LYS A 392 -16.60 -49.42 10.06
CA LYS A 392 -16.74 -49.01 8.67
C LYS A 392 -17.34 -47.61 8.56
N ILE A 393 -18.39 -47.34 9.34
CA ILE A 393 -19.06 -46.03 9.38
C ILE A 393 -18.10 -44.99 9.95
N ALA A 394 -17.38 -45.31 11.03
CA ALA A 394 -16.41 -44.41 11.63
C ALA A 394 -15.25 -44.08 10.67
N TYR A 395 -14.74 -45.05 9.92
CA TYR A 395 -13.71 -44.82 8.90
C TYR A 395 -14.24 -43.93 7.76
N GLU A 396 -15.45 -44.19 7.27
CA GLU A 396 -16.13 -43.34 6.26
C GLU A 396 -16.31 -41.91 6.79
N GLN A 397 -16.65 -41.73 8.07
CA GLN A 397 -16.72 -40.40 8.71
C GLN A 397 -15.36 -39.69 8.73
N THR A 398 -14.28 -40.36 9.13
CA THR A 398 -12.93 -39.77 9.14
C THR A 398 -12.47 -39.40 7.72
N GLN A 399 -12.87 -40.16 6.69
CA GLN A 399 -12.63 -39.78 5.30
C GLN A 399 -13.38 -38.49 4.92
N LEU A 400 -14.67 -38.39 5.30
CA LEU A 400 -15.45 -37.17 5.06
C LEU A 400 -14.89 -35.94 5.81
N GLU A 401 -14.37 -36.12 7.03
CA GLU A 401 -13.70 -35.05 7.78
C GLU A 401 -12.43 -34.57 7.07
N LYS A 402 -11.63 -35.48 6.52
CA LYS A 402 -10.47 -35.14 5.68
C LYS A 402 -10.90 -34.39 4.43
N ASP A 403 -11.92 -34.85 3.71
CA ASP A 403 -12.43 -34.19 2.51
C ASP A 403 -12.97 -32.79 2.85
N GLN A 404 -13.67 -32.64 3.98
CA GLN A 404 -14.13 -31.35 4.50
C GLN A 404 -12.96 -30.41 4.81
N ALA A 405 -11.89 -30.91 5.45
CA ALA A 405 -10.69 -30.11 5.71
C ALA A 405 -10.03 -29.66 4.39
N GLN A 406 -9.98 -30.52 3.37
CA GLN A 406 -9.42 -30.18 2.05
C GLN A 406 -10.24 -29.08 1.36
N VAL A 407 -11.56 -29.19 1.37
CA VAL A 407 -12.46 -28.15 0.83
C VAL A 407 -12.30 -26.84 1.60
N SER A 408 -12.19 -26.89 2.93
CA SER A 408 -11.97 -25.71 3.76
C SER A 408 -10.64 -25.02 3.47
N ALA A 409 -9.56 -25.78 3.28
CA ALA A 409 -8.25 -25.23 2.90
C ALA A 409 -8.26 -24.59 1.50
N ALA A 410 -8.88 -25.26 0.51
CA ALA A 410 -9.04 -24.72 -0.83
C ALA A 410 -9.86 -23.41 -0.81
N SER A 411 -10.97 -23.39 -0.07
CA SER A 411 -11.79 -22.18 0.10
C SER A 411 -11.02 -21.05 0.77
N THR A 412 -10.21 -21.34 1.79
CA THR A 412 -9.35 -20.35 2.46
C THR A 412 -8.36 -19.73 1.48
N LYS A 413 -7.73 -20.55 0.63
CA LYS A 413 -6.82 -20.08 -0.42
C LYS A 413 -7.53 -19.15 -1.40
N GLU A 414 -8.68 -19.56 -1.93
CA GLU A 414 -9.49 -18.74 -2.85
C GLU A 414 -9.93 -17.40 -2.24
N GLN A 415 -10.31 -17.40 -0.95
CA GLN A 415 -10.68 -16.18 -0.23
C GLN A 415 -9.50 -15.21 -0.12
N ILE A 416 -8.31 -15.70 0.22
CA ILE A 416 -7.10 -14.87 0.29
C ILE A 416 -6.72 -14.34 -1.09
N GLU A 417 -6.77 -15.18 -2.13
CA GLU A 417 -6.54 -14.77 -3.50
C GLU A 417 -7.48 -13.63 -3.95
N SER A 418 -8.77 -13.80 -3.68
CA SER A 418 -9.80 -12.79 -3.98
C SER A 418 -9.58 -11.51 -3.19
N ALA A 419 -9.23 -11.62 -1.90
CA ALA A 419 -8.94 -10.48 -1.04
C ALA A 419 -7.73 -9.67 -1.55
N VAL A 420 -6.62 -10.32 -1.91
CA VAL A 420 -5.43 -9.65 -2.47
C VAL A 420 -5.78 -8.90 -3.74
N ARG A 421 -6.51 -9.53 -4.67
CA ARG A 421 -6.94 -8.89 -5.92
C ARG A 421 -7.84 -7.68 -5.65
N SER A 422 -8.81 -7.81 -4.74
CA SER A 422 -9.69 -6.71 -4.36
C SER A 422 -8.91 -5.54 -3.74
N ILE A 423 -8.00 -5.82 -2.81
CA ILE A 423 -7.15 -4.81 -2.17
C ILE A 423 -6.30 -4.09 -3.22
N TYR A 424 -5.67 -4.83 -4.14
CA TYR A 424 -4.87 -4.27 -5.22
C TYR A 424 -5.67 -3.27 -6.07
N TYR A 425 -6.86 -3.65 -6.52
CA TYR A 425 -7.70 -2.75 -7.33
C TYR A 425 -8.20 -1.55 -6.52
N ASN A 426 -8.53 -1.73 -5.24
CA ASN A 426 -8.91 -0.62 -4.36
C ASN A 426 -7.76 0.38 -4.17
N ILE A 427 -6.52 -0.09 -4.01
CA ILE A 427 -5.33 0.78 -3.94
C ILE A 427 -5.20 1.63 -5.20
N HIS A 428 -5.28 1.01 -6.38
CA HIS A 428 -5.20 1.73 -7.65
C HIS A 428 -6.34 2.75 -7.82
N GLN A 429 -7.54 2.41 -7.37
CA GLN A 429 -8.67 3.34 -7.37
C GLN A 429 -8.40 4.55 -6.46
N LEU A 430 -7.88 4.33 -5.25
CA LEU A 430 -7.51 5.41 -4.34
C LEU A 430 -6.40 6.29 -4.92
N GLU A 431 -5.44 5.71 -5.63
CA GLU A 431 -4.36 6.48 -6.27
C GLU A 431 -4.87 7.39 -7.39
N GLN A 432 -5.84 6.93 -8.18
CA GLN A 432 -6.51 7.77 -9.18
C GLN A 432 -7.32 8.90 -8.52
N GLN A 433 -8.03 8.59 -7.42
CA GLN A 433 -8.77 9.59 -6.65
C GLN A 433 -7.83 10.60 -5.99
N HIS A 434 -6.66 10.17 -5.50
CA HIS A 434 -5.64 11.02 -4.91
C HIS A 434 -5.15 12.07 -5.91
N ASP A 435 -4.85 11.67 -7.15
CA ASP A 435 -4.38 12.61 -8.18
C ASP A 435 -5.41 13.72 -8.46
N ALA A 436 -6.69 13.36 -8.55
CA ALA A 436 -7.78 14.32 -8.73
C ALA A 436 -7.97 15.22 -7.51
N LEU A 437 -7.96 14.64 -6.31
CA LEU A 437 -8.15 15.36 -5.06
C LEU A 437 -7.00 16.32 -4.77
N LYS A 438 -5.77 15.93 -5.11
CA LYS A 438 -4.57 16.78 -4.99
C LYS A 438 -4.72 18.04 -5.83
N SER A 439 -5.11 17.91 -7.10
CA SER A 439 -5.34 19.08 -7.96
C SER A 439 -6.45 19.99 -7.43
N ASN A 440 -7.52 19.42 -6.87
CA ASN A 440 -8.61 20.20 -6.27
C ASN A 440 -8.17 20.93 -4.99
N LEU A 441 -7.38 20.28 -4.15
CA LEU A 441 -6.82 20.88 -2.94
C LEU A 441 -5.87 22.03 -3.29
N GLU A 442 -4.97 21.86 -4.25
CA GLU A 442 -4.08 22.93 -4.73
C GLU A 442 -4.88 24.14 -5.23
N LYS A 443 -5.94 23.92 -6.03
CA LYS A 443 -6.83 25.00 -6.49
C LYS A 443 -7.54 25.71 -5.33
N ALA A 444 -8.05 24.97 -4.35
CA ALA A 444 -8.73 25.54 -3.19
C ALA A 444 -7.77 26.37 -2.33
N GLN A 445 -6.52 25.91 -2.16
CA GLN A 445 -5.48 26.65 -1.45
C GLN A 445 -5.12 27.96 -2.15
N GLU A 446 -4.96 27.96 -3.48
CA GLU A 446 -4.71 29.19 -4.24
C GLU A 446 -5.92 30.13 -4.21
N ALA A 447 -7.14 29.60 -4.29
CA ALA A 447 -8.35 30.39 -4.13
C ALA A 447 -8.43 31.04 -2.73
N LEU A 448 -8.11 30.31 -1.67
CA LEU A 448 -8.06 30.84 -0.31
C LEU A 448 -7.04 31.97 -0.17
N LYS A 449 -5.82 31.81 -0.73
CA LYS A 449 -4.81 32.89 -0.74
C LYS A 449 -5.33 34.14 -1.46
N LEU A 450 -5.99 33.98 -2.60
CA LEU A 450 -6.57 35.10 -3.35
C LEU A 450 -7.66 35.81 -2.55
N VAL A 451 -8.57 35.05 -1.93
CA VAL A 451 -9.65 35.59 -1.09
C VAL A 451 -9.07 36.31 0.12
N GLN A 452 -8.01 35.78 0.74
CA GLN A 452 -7.31 36.42 1.85
C GLN A 452 -6.76 37.80 1.43
N VAL A 453 -6.05 37.88 0.31
CA VAL A 453 -5.52 39.17 -0.21
C VAL A 453 -6.65 40.16 -0.52
N ARG A 454 -7.76 39.69 -1.08
CA ARG A 454 -8.93 40.54 -1.35
C ARG A 454 -9.59 41.01 -0.05
N TYR A 455 -9.67 40.16 0.97
CA TYR A 455 -10.22 40.50 2.27
C TYR A 455 -9.36 41.56 2.96
N ASP A 456 -8.04 41.40 2.96
CA ASP A 456 -7.08 42.35 3.54
C ASP A 456 -7.14 43.72 2.83
N ALA A 457 -7.47 43.73 1.53
CA ALA A 457 -7.70 44.94 0.75
C ALA A 457 -9.13 45.51 0.85
N GLY A 458 -10.01 44.91 1.66
CA GLY A 458 -11.42 45.31 1.83
C GLY A 458 -12.32 45.00 0.62
N MET A 459 -11.85 44.18 -0.32
CA MET A 459 -12.54 43.78 -1.56
C MET A 459 -13.25 42.41 -1.46
N ALA A 460 -13.15 41.72 -0.33
CA ALA A 460 -13.89 40.50 -0.02
C ALA A 460 -14.44 40.59 1.41
N THR A 461 -15.51 39.85 1.66
CA THR A 461 -16.15 39.80 2.98
C THR A 461 -15.51 38.74 3.88
N ALA A 462 -15.75 38.83 5.19
CA ALA A 462 -15.33 37.77 6.11
C ALA A 462 -16.03 36.43 5.80
N GLU A 463 -17.26 36.47 5.28
CA GLU A 463 -17.99 35.30 4.83
C GLU A 463 -17.26 34.59 3.66
N ASP A 464 -16.81 35.35 2.65
CA ASP A 464 -16.02 34.80 1.54
C ASP A 464 -14.75 34.08 2.03
N MET A 465 -14.07 34.67 3.03
CA MET A 465 -12.86 34.08 3.64
C MET A 465 -13.18 32.78 4.37
N PHE A 466 -14.23 32.75 5.19
CA PHE A 466 -14.64 31.54 5.91
C PHE A 466 -15.11 30.42 4.99
N GLU A 467 -15.81 30.74 3.90
CA GLU A 467 -16.23 29.75 2.91
C GLU A 467 -15.04 29.13 2.17
N ALA A 468 -14.08 29.96 1.73
CA ALA A 468 -12.85 29.47 1.10
C ALA A 468 -12.00 28.61 2.08
N LYS A 469 -11.94 29.02 3.35
CA LYS A 469 -11.25 28.27 4.41
C LYS A 469 -11.94 26.93 4.64
N LEU A 470 -13.26 26.91 4.82
CA LEU A 470 -14.03 25.69 5.05
C LEU A 470 -13.87 24.70 3.89
N ALA A 471 -13.93 25.16 2.64
CA ALA A 471 -13.71 24.32 1.47
C ALA A 471 -12.31 23.69 1.45
N THR A 472 -11.28 24.47 1.83
CA THR A 472 -9.90 23.98 1.91
C THR A 472 -9.73 22.93 3.01
N GLU A 473 -10.27 23.19 4.20
CA GLU A 473 -10.20 22.26 5.34
C GLU A 473 -10.96 20.95 5.05
N GLN A 474 -12.11 21.01 4.36
CA GLN A 474 -12.84 19.82 3.92
C GLN A 474 -12.02 18.96 2.95
N LEU A 475 -11.34 19.59 1.98
CA LEU A 475 -10.46 18.87 1.04
C LEU A 475 -9.22 18.30 1.73
N GLN A 476 -8.68 18.97 2.75
CA GLN A 476 -7.58 18.45 3.57
C GLN A 476 -8.02 17.21 4.37
N GLN A 477 -9.20 17.27 4.99
CA GLN A 477 -9.77 16.12 5.70
C GLN A 477 -10.00 14.94 4.75
N GLN A 478 -10.55 15.18 3.56
CA GLN A 478 -10.74 14.15 2.54
C GLN A 478 -9.39 13.56 2.08
N MET A 479 -8.38 14.41 1.90
CA MET A 479 -7.05 13.98 1.49
C MET A 479 -6.42 13.09 2.55
N LEU A 480 -6.45 13.50 3.81
CA LEU A 480 -5.92 12.68 4.90
C LEU A 480 -6.68 11.36 5.05
N GLY A 481 -8.01 11.36 4.91
CA GLY A 481 -8.82 10.14 4.90
C GLY A 481 -8.43 9.18 3.78
N LEU A 482 -8.16 9.70 2.59
CA LEU A 482 -7.70 8.89 1.45
C LEU A 482 -6.31 8.32 1.70
N VAL A 483 -5.36 9.15 2.14
CA VAL A 483 -3.97 8.74 2.39
C VAL A 483 -3.89 7.68 3.50
N THR A 484 -4.65 7.85 4.58
CA THR A 484 -4.75 6.84 5.65
C THR A 484 -5.33 5.53 5.15
N GLN A 485 -6.42 5.59 4.36
CA GLN A 485 -7.02 4.39 3.78
C GLN A 485 -6.07 3.67 2.82
N HIS A 486 -5.32 4.42 2.02
CA HIS A 486 -4.32 3.89 1.09
C HIS A 486 -3.17 3.19 1.82
N ASP A 487 -2.62 3.82 2.86
CA ASP A 487 -1.57 3.23 3.71
C ASP A 487 -2.06 1.96 4.41
N THR A 488 -3.26 1.96 4.99
CA THR A 488 -3.88 0.77 5.60
C THR A 488 -4.06 -0.36 4.58
N LEU A 489 -4.51 -0.05 3.35
CA LEU A 489 -4.64 -1.07 2.30
C LEU A 489 -3.29 -1.60 1.82
N LYS A 490 -2.24 -0.78 1.76
CA LYS A 490 -0.88 -1.25 1.43
C LYS A 490 -0.35 -2.24 2.47
N LEU A 491 -0.65 -2.05 3.75
CA LEU A 491 -0.33 -3.03 4.78
C LEU A 491 -1.15 -4.31 4.60
N ALA A 492 -2.46 -4.16 4.38
CA ALA A 492 -3.36 -5.29 4.16
C ALA A 492 -3.01 -6.09 2.90
N LEU A 493 -2.45 -5.46 1.87
CA LEU A 493 -2.00 -6.16 0.65
C LEU A 493 -0.90 -7.18 0.97
N LYS A 494 0.02 -6.82 1.88
CA LYS A 494 1.10 -7.71 2.33
C LYS A 494 0.60 -8.77 3.30
N LYS A 495 -0.37 -8.42 4.15
CA LYS A 495 -0.93 -9.29 5.22
C LYS A 495 -2.47 -9.27 5.22
N PRO A 496 -3.15 -9.90 4.24
CA PRO A 496 -4.61 -9.79 4.11
C PRO A 496 -5.40 -10.43 5.25
N TRP A 497 -4.83 -11.46 5.89
CA TRP A 497 -5.45 -12.16 7.01
C TRP A 497 -5.67 -11.27 8.24
N VAL A 498 -4.90 -10.19 8.36
CA VAL A 498 -5.01 -9.23 9.46
C VAL A 498 -6.25 -8.34 9.32
N ALA A 499 -6.59 -7.91 8.11
CA ALA A 499 -7.71 -7.00 7.84
C ALA A 499 -9.10 -7.67 8.00
N GLY A 500 -9.15 -9.01 8.03
CA GLY A 500 -10.39 -9.78 8.19
C GLY A 500 -10.78 -10.06 9.65
N THR A 501 -9.84 -9.96 10.59
CA THR A 501 -10.06 -10.27 12.02
C THR A 501 -10.54 -9.09 12.86
N SER A 502 -10.44 -7.86 12.33
CA SER A 502 -10.68 -6.60 13.05
C SER A 502 -12.12 -6.07 12.91
N ARG A 503 -13.11 -6.95 12.64
CA ARG A 503 -14.53 -6.55 12.48
C ARG A 503 -15.42 -7.06 13.60
#